data_AF-A0A7C8DI11-F1
#
_entry.id   AF-A0A7C8DI11-F1
#
_cell.length_a   1.000
_cell.length_b   1.000
_cell.length_c   1.000
_cell.angle_alpha   90.00
_cell.angle_beta   90.00
_cell.angle_gamma   90.00
#
_symmetry.space_group_name_H-M   'P 1'
#
loop_
_entity.id
_entity.type
_entity.pdbx_description
1 polymer ?
#
loop_
_entity_poly.entity_id
_entity_poly.type
_entity_poly.pdbx_seq_one_letter_code
_entity_poly.pdbx_strand_id
1 'polypeptide(L)'
;MPTGNDLSTDGLGARNRRPIVAVVMAVLLIATAFYFRNFLFYENLHPVIEGQIYRSAQPTAAGLQHAIDSIGLRTVLNLKGSAPDDNLESGILAISKQADLNLRFVRLSARRWPSPQEVEQLIDAIDTSPRPLLIHCQGGTDRSGLASAIALLLGTDDLTAAEAQFALRYGYPGESLGSDLPGFLTAYRAWLVARDEPHSASRFRDWVATDYIAYYYEAEIEFDPPEQGVDVGEAFTLRVRVINRSTQPIPLHCEAGAGVRLSMRLRAVNSNPHNLRERRFCATNMSLAAGEQIEIETNTYLMQTPGTYLFTADLVDENREHFFADMGSVITSRTLVVR
;
A
#
# COMPACT_ATOMS: atom_id res chain seq x y z
N MET A 1 -41.06 -33.15 72.11
CA MET A 1 -39.80 -32.68 71.51
C MET A 1 -39.97 -32.75 70.00
N PRO A 2 -39.98 -31.64 69.26
CA PRO A 2 -40.12 -31.65 67.82
C PRO A 2 -38.75 -31.71 67.14
N THR A 3 -38.66 -32.47 66.04
CA THR A 3 -37.58 -32.46 65.06
C THR A 3 -38.22 -32.40 63.68
N GLY A 4 -37.75 -31.49 62.83
CA GLY A 4 -38.08 -31.48 61.40
C GLY A 4 -38.35 -30.07 60.89
N ASN A 5 -37.29 -29.35 60.54
CA ASN A 5 -37.37 -28.13 59.74
C ASN A 5 -37.20 -28.56 58.27
N ASP A 6 -38.30 -28.49 57.51
CA ASP A 6 -38.31 -28.64 56.05
C ASP A 6 -38.05 -27.26 55.46
N LEU A 7 -36.91 -27.08 54.78
CA LEU A 7 -36.63 -25.92 53.94
C LEU A 7 -36.58 -26.38 52.49
N SER A 8 -37.75 -26.34 51.86
CA SER A 8 -37.90 -26.37 50.41
C SER A 8 -37.27 -25.11 49.81
N THR A 9 -36.13 -25.26 49.16
CA THR A 9 -35.58 -24.20 48.30
C THR A 9 -36.37 -24.16 46.99
N ASP A 10 -37.29 -23.19 46.91
CA ASP A 10 -38.00 -22.82 45.69
C ASP A 10 -37.04 -22.51 44.55
N GLY A 11 -37.32 -23.11 43.39
CA GLY A 11 -36.60 -22.87 42.15
C GLY A 11 -36.82 -21.46 41.63
N LEU A 12 -35.74 -20.68 41.51
CA LEU A 12 -35.72 -19.52 40.63
C LEU A 12 -35.81 -20.00 39.17
N GLY A 13 -36.99 -19.82 38.59
CA GLY A 13 -37.31 -20.20 37.22
C GLY A 13 -36.34 -19.62 36.19
N ALA A 14 -35.81 -20.50 35.35
CA ALA A 14 -35.11 -20.14 34.12
C ALA A 14 -36.09 -19.39 33.18
N ARG A 15 -36.10 -18.06 33.25
CA ARG A 15 -36.89 -17.19 32.37
C ARG A 15 -36.55 -17.54 30.91
N ASN A 16 -37.59 -17.91 30.15
CA ASN A 16 -37.51 -18.37 28.77
C ASN A 16 -36.84 -17.29 27.88
N ARG A 17 -35.53 -17.42 27.60
CA ARG A 17 -34.73 -16.43 26.84
C ARG A 17 -34.95 -16.47 25.32
N ARG A 18 -35.72 -17.44 24.83
CA ARG A 18 -36.04 -17.66 23.40
C ARG A 18 -36.55 -16.43 22.65
N PRO A 19 -37.52 -15.62 23.14
CA PRO A 19 -37.98 -14.43 22.44
C PRO A 19 -36.91 -13.33 22.36
N ILE A 20 -36.06 -13.20 23.39
CA ILE A 20 -34.96 -12.22 23.38
C ILE A 20 -33.92 -12.60 22.31
N VAL A 21 -33.55 -13.88 22.25
CA VAL A 21 -32.62 -14.39 21.23
C VAL A 21 -33.19 -14.21 19.82
N ALA A 22 -34.48 -14.49 19.61
CA ALA A 22 -35.13 -14.30 18.31
C ALA A 22 -35.14 -12.83 17.87
N VAL A 23 -35.40 -11.89 18.79
CA VAL A 23 -35.36 -10.45 18.50
C VAL A 23 -33.94 -10.00 18.16
N VAL A 24 -32.93 -10.43 18.92
CA VAL A 24 -31.53 -10.11 18.64
C VAL A 24 -31.11 -10.63 17.26
N MET A 25 -31.46 -11.89 16.94
CA MET A 25 -31.17 -12.47 15.62
C MET A 25 -31.87 -11.73 14.48
N ALA A 26 -33.13 -11.32 14.67
CA ALA A 26 -33.87 -10.54 13.67
C ALA A 26 -33.24 -9.15 13.45
N VAL A 27 -32.83 -8.46 14.52
CA VAL A 27 -32.12 -7.17 14.43
C VAL A 27 -30.79 -7.33 13.70
N LEU A 28 -30.01 -8.38 14.02
CA LEU A 28 -28.76 -8.68 13.33
C LEU A 28 -28.99 -8.96 11.83
N LEU A 29 -30.01 -9.72 11.47
CA LEU A 29 -30.36 -9.99 10.06
C LEU A 29 -30.77 -8.73 9.32
N ILE A 30 -31.58 -7.86 9.94
CA ILE A 30 -32.00 -6.58 9.33
C ILE A 30 -30.79 -5.65 9.17
N ALA A 31 -29.94 -5.53 10.18
CA ALA A 31 -28.72 -4.72 10.11
C ALA A 31 -27.77 -5.24 9.02
N THR A 32 -27.62 -6.56 8.92
CA THR A 32 -26.82 -7.22 7.89
C THR A 32 -27.40 -6.97 6.49
N ALA A 33 -28.72 -7.14 6.31
CA ALA A 33 -29.39 -6.89 5.04
C ALA A 33 -29.29 -5.41 4.62
N PHE A 34 -29.42 -4.48 5.56
CA PHE A 34 -29.25 -3.04 5.31
C PHE A 34 -27.81 -2.70 4.93
N TYR A 35 -26.83 -3.28 5.62
CA TYR A 35 -25.41 -3.15 5.31
C TYR A 35 -25.10 -3.64 3.89
N PHE A 36 -25.50 -4.87 3.55
CA PHE A 36 -25.30 -5.41 2.19
C PHE A 36 -26.07 -4.61 1.15
N ARG A 37 -27.26 -4.10 1.47
CA ARG A 37 -28.01 -3.21 0.57
C ARG A 37 -27.23 -1.93 0.29
N ASN A 38 -26.71 -1.25 1.32
CA ASN A 38 -25.93 -0.03 1.11
C ASN A 38 -24.63 -0.31 0.35
N PHE A 39 -23.95 -1.40 0.67
CA PHE A 39 -22.74 -1.81 -0.01
C PHE A 39 -22.97 -2.16 -1.50
N LEU A 40 -24.06 -2.87 -1.82
CA LEU A 40 -24.35 -3.34 -3.18
C LEU A 40 -25.08 -2.30 -4.05
N PHE A 41 -25.99 -1.51 -3.49
CA PHE A 41 -26.85 -0.60 -4.27
C PHE A 41 -26.41 0.86 -4.25
N TYR A 42 -25.63 1.29 -3.24
CA TYR A 42 -25.16 2.68 -3.14
C TYR A 42 -23.66 2.79 -3.37
N GLU A 43 -23.05 1.78 -4.01
CA GLU A 43 -21.66 1.80 -4.45
C GLU A 43 -20.69 2.24 -3.34
N ASN A 44 -20.99 1.92 -2.07
CA ASN A 44 -20.19 2.34 -0.91
C ASN A 44 -19.93 3.86 -0.85
N LEU A 45 -20.88 4.69 -1.28
CA LEU A 45 -20.77 6.16 -1.32
C LEU A 45 -20.92 6.76 0.08
N HIS A 46 -19.89 7.45 0.56
CA HIS A 46 -19.87 8.07 1.88
C HIS A 46 -19.14 9.42 1.89
N PRO A 47 -19.59 10.39 2.71
CA PRO A 47 -18.80 11.58 2.97
C PRO A 47 -17.55 11.21 3.78
N VAL A 48 -16.42 11.81 3.40
CA VAL A 48 -15.13 11.79 4.11
C VAL A 48 -14.96 13.11 4.84
N ILE A 49 -15.07 14.21 4.09
CA ILE A 49 -15.18 15.58 4.62
C ILE A 49 -16.50 16.13 4.07
N GLU A 50 -17.45 16.41 4.97
CA GLU A 50 -18.82 16.77 4.60
C GLU A 50 -18.86 17.92 3.59
N GLY A 51 -19.60 17.73 2.49
CA GLY A 51 -19.72 18.71 1.41
C GLY A 51 -18.46 18.91 0.56
N GLN A 52 -17.35 18.24 0.84
CA GLN A 52 -16.07 18.48 0.15
C GLN A 52 -15.46 17.23 -0.47
N ILE A 53 -15.37 16.13 0.28
CA ILE A 53 -14.69 14.92 -0.17
C ILE A 53 -15.58 13.73 0.15
N TYR A 54 -15.76 12.87 -0.84
CA TYR A 54 -16.54 11.65 -0.76
C TYR A 54 -15.70 10.47 -1.20
N ARG A 55 -16.05 9.27 -0.74
CA ARG A 55 -15.46 8.00 -1.17
C ARG A 55 -16.53 7.08 -1.74
N SER A 56 -16.16 6.22 -2.69
CA SER A 56 -17.04 5.17 -3.20
C SER A 56 -16.27 3.95 -3.74
N ALA A 57 -17.01 2.88 -3.99
CA ALA A 57 -16.69 1.84 -4.96
C ALA A 57 -16.72 2.42 -6.39
N GLN A 58 -16.33 1.60 -7.38
CA GLN A 58 -16.34 2.03 -8.77
C GLN A 58 -17.76 2.45 -9.17
N PRO A 59 -17.98 3.73 -9.51
CA PRO A 59 -19.33 4.17 -9.78
C PRO A 59 -19.79 3.64 -11.13
N THR A 60 -21.07 3.30 -11.22
CA THR A 60 -21.73 3.13 -12.52
C THR A 60 -21.96 4.50 -13.15
N ALA A 61 -22.30 4.50 -14.44
CA ALA A 61 -22.71 5.71 -15.13
C ALA A 61 -23.88 6.43 -14.40
N ALA A 62 -24.92 5.67 -14.00
CA ALA A 62 -26.05 6.21 -13.26
C ALA A 62 -25.66 6.69 -11.85
N GLY A 63 -24.80 5.96 -11.14
CA GLY A 63 -24.28 6.37 -9.84
C GLY A 63 -23.50 7.68 -9.90
N LEU A 64 -22.66 7.84 -10.93
CA LEU A 64 -21.92 9.08 -11.17
C LEU A 64 -22.85 10.26 -11.48
N GLN A 65 -23.87 10.06 -12.34
CA GLN A 65 -24.87 11.09 -12.60
C GLN A 65 -25.61 11.48 -11.32
N HIS A 66 -26.00 10.50 -10.51
CA HIS A 66 -26.63 10.77 -9.22
C HIS A 66 -25.73 11.57 -8.29
N ALA A 67 -24.41 11.30 -8.26
CA ALA A 67 -23.46 12.09 -7.48
C ALA A 67 -23.33 13.53 -8.01
N ILE A 68 -23.32 13.73 -9.34
CA ILE A 68 -23.37 15.07 -9.94
C ILE A 68 -24.62 15.83 -9.45
N ASP A 69 -25.78 15.19 -9.53
CA ASP A 69 -27.07 15.84 -9.24
C ASP A 69 -27.29 16.08 -7.74
N SER A 70 -26.86 15.14 -6.88
CA SER A 70 -27.17 15.16 -5.44
C SER A 70 -26.16 15.94 -4.61
N ILE A 71 -24.87 15.86 -4.94
CA ILE A 71 -23.79 16.52 -4.18
C ILE A 71 -23.07 17.59 -4.98
N GLY A 72 -23.44 17.83 -6.26
CA GLY A 72 -22.78 18.84 -7.10
C GLY A 72 -21.35 18.47 -7.45
N LEU A 73 -21.09 17.17 -7.69
CA LEU A 73 -19.75 16.62 -7.90
C LEU A 73 -18.98 17.39 -8.98
N ARG A 74 -17.70 17.68 -8.71
CA ARG A 74 -16.82 18.41 -9.66
C ARG A 74 -15.59 17.63 -10.08
N THR A 75 -15.15 16.66 -9.29
CA THR A 75 -13.93 15.91 -9.58
C THR A 75 -14.07 14.45 -9.21
N VAL A 76 -13.51 13.57 -10.05
CA VAL A 76 -13.40 12.14 -9.78
C VAL A 76 -11.92 11.76 -9.78
N LEU A 77 -11.47 11.17 -8.68
CA LEU A 77 -10.14 10.59 -8.52
C LEU A 77 -10.23 9.07 -8.55
N ASN A 78 -9.70 8.49 -9.63
CA ASN A 78 -9.65 7.05 -9.85
C ASN A 78 -8.32 6.46 -9.32
N LEU A 79 -8.43 5.57 -8.34
CA LEU A 79 -7.28 4.90 -7.71
C LEU A 79 -6.86 3.57 -8.36
N LYS A 80 -7.60 3.08 -9.36
CA LYS A 80 -7.26 1.86 -10.12
C LYS A 80 -6.14 2.11 -11.14
N GLY A 81 -5.98 3.36 -11.58
CA GLY A 81 -5.29 3.69 -12.83
C GLY A 81 -6.23 3.55 -14.03
N SER A 82 -5.80 3.99 -15.21
CA SER A 82 -6.57 3.87 -16.46
C SER A 82 -6.56 2.42 -16.96
N ALA A 83 -7.73 1.80 -17.12
CA ALA A 83 -7.89 0.51 -17.77
C ALA A 83 -8.61 0.70 -19.12
N PRO A 84 -7.92 0.60 -20.26
CA PRO A 84 -8.49 0.87 -21.58
C PRO A 84 -9.74 0.04 -21.94
N ASP A 85 -9.90 -1.14 -21.32
CA ASP A 85 -10.91 -2.15 -21.70
C ASP A 85 -12.06 -2.32 -20.67
N ASP A 86 -12.21 -1.41 -19.70
CA ASP A 86 -13.30 -1.45 -18.72
C ASP A 86 -14.54 -0.67 -19.25
N ASN A 87 -15.61 -1.39 -19.60
CA ASN A 87 -16.87 -0.77 -20.05
C ASN A 87 -17.46 0.22 -19.02
N LEU A 88 -17.24 -0.01 -17.72
CA LEU A 88 -17.66 0.93 -16.68
C LEU A 88 -16.83 2.22 -16.74
N GLU A 89 -15.53 2.10 -17.01
CA GLU A 89 -14.65 3.25 -17.19
C GLU A 89 -15.05 4.07 -18.42
N SER A 90 -15.47 3.42 -19.50
CA SER A 90 -15.99 4.11 -20.69
C SER A 90 -17.25 4.94 -20.39
N GLY A 91 -18.17 4.43 -19.56
CA GLY A 91 -19.34 5.17 -19.09
C GLY A 91 -18.99 6.36 -18.19
N ILE A 92 -18.04 6.17 -17.27
CA ILE A 92 -17.51 7.25 -16.42
C ILE A 92 -16.88 8.34 -17.28
N LEU A 93 -16.04 7.99 -18.25
CA LEU A 93 -15.40 8.95 -19.17
C LEU A 93 -16.43 9.75 -19.96
N ALA A 94 -17.48 9.09 -20.48
CA ALA A 94 -18.54 9.73 -21.23
C ALA A 94 -19.32 10.75 -20.39
N ILE A 95 -19.78 10.36 -19.19
CA ILE A 95 -20.53 11.25 -18.29
C ILE A 95 -19.65 12.38 -17.79
N SER A 96 -18.41 12.07 -17.42
CA SER A 96 -17.47 13.08 -16.95
C SER A 96 -17.19 14.12 -18.02
N LYS A 97 -17.07 13.71 -19.29
CA LYS A 97 -16.94 14.63 -20.41
C LYS A 97 -18.20 15.47 -20.63
N GLN A 98 -19.39 14.87 -20.50
CA GLN A 98 -20.66 15.57 -20.66
C GLN A 98 -20.91 16.61 -19.56
N ALA A 99 -20.51 16.29 -18.33
CA ALA A 99 -20.69 17.13 -17.15
C ALA A 99 -19.47 18.02 -16.82
N ASP A 100 -18.46 18.05 -17.70
CA ASP A 100 -17.20 18.80 -17.52
C ASP A 100 -16.51 18.52 -16.17
N LEU A 101 -16.52 17.25 -15.75
CA LEU A 101 -15.84 16.82 -14.52
C LEU A 101 -14.33 16.81 -14.71
N ASN A 102 -13.62 17.26 -13.69
CA ASN A 102 -12.19 17.05 -13.60
C ASN A 102 -11.92 15.56 -13.31
N LEU A 103 -11.19 14.89 -14.20
CA LEU A 103 -10.80 13.48 -14.01
C LEU A 103 -9.32 13.39 -13.65
N ARG A 104 -9.03 12.72 -12.54
CA ARG A 104 -7.68 12.46 -12.04
C ARG A 104 -7.46 10.97 -11.88
N PHE A 105 -6.24 10.52 -12.16
CA PHE A 105 -5.84 9.12 -12.04
C PHE A 105 -4.57 9.05 -11.21
N VAL A 106 -4.62 8.30 -10.11
CA VAL A 106 -3.45 7.97 -9.28
C VAL A 106 -3.49 6.47 -9.06
N ARG A 107 -2.59 5.73 -9.71
CA ARG A 107 -2.62 4.27 -9.63
C ARG A 107 -2.05 3.82 -8.28
N LEU A 108 -2.89 3.18 -7.46
CA LEU A 108 -2.47 2.55 -6.21
C LEU A 108 -2.68 1.04 -6.25
N SER A 109 -1.82 0.31 -5.55
CA SER A 109 -2.03 -1.10 -5.28
C SER A 109 -2.99 -1.28 -4.09
N ALA A 110 -3.85 -2.30 -4.16
CA ALA A 110 -4.66 -2.73 -3.03
C ALA A 110 -3.94 -3.74 -2.12
N ARG A 111 -2.74 -4.20 -2.52
CA ARG A 111 -2.03 -5.33 -1.90
C ARG A 111 -0.68 -4.97 -1.28
N ARG A 112 -0.22 -3.74 -1.47
CA ARG A 112 1.02 -3.23 -0.90
C ARG A 112 0.84 -1.79 -0.47
N TRP A 113 1.69 -1.35 0.44
CA TRP A 113 1.80 0.05 0.83
C TRP A 113 2.17 0.90 -0.39
N PRO A 114 1.73 2.17 -0.45
CA PRO A 114 2.09 3.07 -1.53
C PRO A 114 3.59 3.42 -1.46
N SER A 115 4.25 3.63 -2.59
CA SER A 115 5.59 4.23 -2.59
C SER A 115 5.49 5.70 -2.16
N PRO A 116 6.59 6.33 -1.69
CA PRO A 116 6.59 7.76 -1.37
C PRO A 116 6.07 8.62 -2.53
N GLN A 117 6.49 8.31 -3.76
CA GLN A 117 6.01 9.02 -4.96
C GLN A 117 4.50 8.83 -5.20
N GLU A 118 3.95 7.65 -4.97
CA GLU A 118 2.51 7.41 -5.07
C GLU A 118 1.72 8.21 -4.03
N VAL A 119 2.26 8.34 -2.80
CA VAL A 119 1.67 9.17 -1.75
C VAL A 119 1.72 10.66 -2.16
N GLU A 120 2.84 11.15 -2.67
CA GLU A 120 2.98 12.53 -3.15
C GLU A 120 1.98 12.85 -4.28
N GLN A 121 1.85 11.96 -5.27
CA GLN A 121 0.87 12.10 -6.35
C GLN A 121 -0.57 12.14 -5.82
N LEU A 122 -0.86 11.32 -4.81
CA LEU A 122 -2.17 11.31 -4.18
C LEU A 122 -2.44 12.61 -3.41
N ILE A 123 -1.47 13.11 -2.65
CA ILE A 123 -1.56 14.39 -1.93
C ILE A 123 -1.82 15.52 -2.93
N ASP A 124 -1.03 15.61 -4.00
CA ASP A 124 -1.22 16.63 -5.06
C ASP A 124 -2.61 16.54 -5.69
N ALA A 125 -3.06 15.33 -6.04
CA ALA A 125 -4.38 15.12 -6.59
C ALA A 125 -5.48 15.55 -5.61
N ILE A 126 -5.33 15.28 -4.31
CA ILE A 126 -6.31 15.70 -3.30
C ILE A 126 -6.31 17.22 -3.13
N ASP A 127 -5.14 17.86 -3.08
CA ASP A 127 -4.99 19.30 -2.81
C ASP A 127 -5.49 20.17 -3.97
N THR A 128 -5.17 19.77 -5.20
CA THR A 128 -5.41 20.59 -6.40
C THR A 128 -6.76 20.34 -7.06
N SER A 129 -7.51 19.35 -6.59
CA SER A 129 -8.81 18.98 -7.16
C SER A 129 -9.94 19.91 -6.70
N PRO A 130 -10.75 20.45 -7.63
CA PRO A 130 -11.99 21.14 -7.30
C PRO A 130 -12.90 20.29 -6.40
N ARG A 131 -13.55 20.94 -5.42
CA ARG A 131 -14.53 20.29 -4.54
C ARG A 131 -15.95 20.47 -5.09
N PRO A 132 -16.86 19.49 -4.92
CA PRO A 132 -16.64 18.22 -4.25
C PRO A 132 -15.86 17.20 -5.08
N LEU A 133 -14.96 16.47 -4.39
CA LEU A 133 -14.11 15.41 -4.94
C LEU A 133 -14.67 14.04 -4.56
N LEU A 134 -14.83 13.14 -5.53
CA LEU A 134 -15.11 11.72 -5.31
C LEU A 134 -13.85 10.88 -5.49
N ILE A 135 -13.45 10.17 -4.44
CA ILE A 135 -12.33 9.21 -4.45
C ILE A 135 -12.90 7.80 -4.64
N HIS A 136 -12.47 7.07 -5.66
CA HIS A 136 -12.93 5.69 -5.86
C HIS A 136 -11.84 4.70 -6.23
N CYS A 137 -12.12 3.43 -5.96
CA CYS A 137 -11.35 2.29 -6.46
C CYS A 137 -12.31 1.23 -7.03
N GLN A 138 -12.05 -0.07 -6.82
CA GLN A 138 -12.98 -1.14 -7.19
C GLN A 138 -14.13 -1.27 -6.18
N GLY A 139 -13.84 -1.68 -4.95
CA GLY A 139 -14.86 -1.93 -3.91
C GLY A 139 -15.08 -0.76 -2.95
N GLY A 140 -14.31 0.30 -3.08
CA GLY A 140 -14.41 1.46 -2.19
C GLY A 140 -13.86 1.22 -0.79
N THR A 141 -13.10 0.14 -0.58
CA THR A 141 -12.63 -0.31 0.73
C THR A 141 -11.16 0.02 0.96
N ASP A 142 -10.24 -0.69 0.30
CA ASP A 142 -8.80 -0.61 0.61
C ASP A 142 -8.16 0.71 0.15
N ARG A 143 -8.00 0.90 -1.16
CA ARG A 143 -7.36 2.10 -1.73
C ARG A 143 -8.15 3.37 -1.43
N SER A 144 -9.49 3.31 -1.55
CA SER A 144 -10.34 4.44 -1.16
C SER A 144 -10.22 4.73 0.33
N GLY A 145 -10.05 3.72 1.19
CA GLY A 145 -9.81 3.90 2.62
C GLY A 145 -8.52 4.66 2.89
N LEU A 146 -7.41 4.21 2.28
CA LEU A 146 -6.11 4.89 2.37
C LEU A 146 -6.20 6.36 1.91
N ALA A 147 -6.77 6.59 0.72
CA ALA A 147 -6.89 7.94 0.18
C ALA A 147 -7.83 8.85 0.97
N SER A 148 -8.91 8.29 1.52
CA SER A 148 -9.81 9.03 2.42
C SER A 148 -9.13 9.38 3.74
N ALA A 149 -8.31 8.47 4.27
CA ALA A 149 -7.52 8.72 5.48
C ALA A 149 -6.53 9.84 5.25
N ILE A 150 -5.78 9.79 4.14
CA ILE A 150 -4.86 10.87 3.73
C ILE A 150 -5.62 12.19 3.56
N ALA A 151 -6.78 12.19 2.91
CA ALA A 151 -7.59 13.40 2.78
C ALA A 151 -7.98 14.02 4.14
N LEU A 152 -8.29 13.19 5.15
CA LEU A 152 -8.55 13.66 6.52
C LEU A 152 -7.29 14.19 7.19
N LEU A 153 -6.14 13.54 7.02
CA LEU A 153 -4.86 14.01 7.56
C LEU A 153 -4.40 15.34 6.95
N LEU A 154 -4.83 15.64 5.72
CA LEU A 154 -4.52 16.90 5.04
C LEU A 154 -5.51 18.01 5.39
N GLY A 155 -6.78 17.67 5.60
CA GLY A 155 -7.88 18.63 5.77
C GLY A 155 -8.34 18.85 7.21
N THR A 156 -7.88 18.04 8.16
CA THR A 156 -8.31 18.06 9.57
C THR A 156 -7.15 17.67 10.49
N ASP A 157 -7.29 17.91 11.79
CA ASP A 157 -6.33 17.42 12.81
C ASP A 157 -6.78 16.08 13.45
N ASP A 158 -7.72 15.35 12.83
CA ASP A 158 -8.33 14.14 13.40
C ASP A 158 -7.72 12.84 12.83
N LEU A 159 -6.60 12.41 13.42
CA LEU A 159 -5.97 11.12 13.11
C LEU A 159 -6.90 9.92 13.38
N THR A 160 -7.80 10.02 14.36
CA THR A 160 -8.73 8.93 14.69
C THR A 160 -9.78 8.76 13.59
N ALA A 161 -10.30 9.86 13.05
CA ALA A 161 -11.19 9.82 11.90
C ALA A 161 -10.50 9.27 10.64
N ALA A 162 -9.21 9.60 10.45
CA ALA A 162 -8.41 9.05 9.35
C ALA A 162 -8.30 7.51 9.46
N GLU A 163 -7.98 6.98 10.63
CA GLU A 163 -7.91 5.54 10.86
C GLU A 163 -9.28 4.85 10.75
N ALA A 164 -10.35 5.52 11.17
CA ALA A 164 -11.70 5.02 11.03
C ALA A 164 -12.13 4.83 9.55
N GLN A 165 -11.35 5.31 8.57
CA GLN A 165 -11.56 5.00 7.15
C GLN A 165 -11.31 3.52 6.80
N PHE A 166 -10.73 2.74 7.71
CA PHE A 166 -10.64 1.29 7.64
C PHE A 166 -11.61 0.58 8.60
N ALA A 167 -12.81 1.16 8.80
CA ALA A 167 -13.86 0.52 9.60
C ALA A 167 -14.69 -0.49 8.79
N LEU A 168 -15.29 -1.45 9.51
CA LEU A 168 -16.20 -2.46 8.94
C LEU A 168 -17.34 -1.85 8.13
N ARG A 169 -17.83 -0.66 8.53
CA ARG A 169 -18.89 0.08 7.80
C ARG A 169 -18.53 0.39 6.33
N TYR A 170 -17.24 0.43 6.00
CA TYR A 170 -16.73 0.68 4.65
C TYR A 170 -16.29 -0.59 3.91
N GLY A 171 -16.57 -1.77 4.48
CA GLY A 171 -16.21 -3.06 3.90
C GLY A 171 -14.85 -3.62 4.34
N TYR A 172 -14.09 -2.93 5.21
CA TYR A 172 -12.80 -3.45 5.66
C TYR A 172 -12.98 -4.53 6.72
N PRO A 173 -12.58 -5.78 6.47
CA PRO A 173 -12.87 -6.91 7.36
C PRO A 173 -11.90 -7.04 8.55
N GLY A 174 -10.94 -6.12 8.69
CA GLY A 174 -9.85 -6.19 9.67
C GLY A 174 -8.55 -6.73 9.07
N GLU A 175 -7.44 -6.52 9.78
CA GLU A 175 -6.08 -6.81 9.29
C GLU A 175 -5.85 -8.28 8.92
N SER A 176 -6.48 -9.22 9.64
CA SER A 176 -6.31 -10.66 9.38
C SER A 176 -6.94 -11.15 8.07
N LEU A 177 -7.89 -10.38 7.52
CA LEU A 177 -8.68 -10.77 6.34
C LEU A 177 -8.65 -9.71 5.21
N GLY A 178 -8.19 -8.50 5.53
CA GLY A 178 -8.17 -7.35 4.64
C GLY A 178 -6.77 -7.06 4.08
N SER A 179 -6.63 -5.93 3.40
CA SER A 179 -5.32 -5.44 2.99
C SER A 179 -4.49 -4.93 4.17
N ASP A 180 -3.18 -4.89 4.00
CA ASP A 180 -2.23 -4.31 4.96
C ASP A 180 -2.06 -2.79 4.80
N LEU A 181 -2.95 -2.12 4.06
CA LEU A 181 -2.89 -0.66 3.89
C LEU A 181 -3.06 0.16 5.18
N PRO A 182 -3.79 -0.28 6.23
CA PRO A 182 -3.79 0.44 7.51
C PRO A 182 -2.41 0.53 8.16
N GLY A 183 -1.48 -0.35 7.80
CA GLY A 183 -0.10 -0.30 8.24
C GLY A 183 0.57 1.05 7.95
N PHE A 184 0.19 1.73 6.85
CA PHE A 184 0.64 3.10 6.53
C PHE A 184 0.33 4.10 7.65
N LEU A 185 -0.91 4.07 8.17
CA LEU A 185 -1.33 4.96 9.27
C LEU A 185 -0.67 4.54 10.59
N THR A 186 -0.45 3.25 10.78
CA THR A 186 0.28 2.72 11.94
C THR A 186 1.72 3.23 11.96
N ALA A 187 2.41 3.25 10.82
CA ALA A 187 3.75 3.80 10.69
C ALA A 187 3.79 5.30 11.00
N TYR A 188 2.82 6.07 10.47
CA TYR A 188 2.71 7.50 10.78
C TYR A 188 2.44 7.77 12.26
N ARG A 189 1.52 7.01 12.87
CA ARG A 189 1.24 7.10 14.31
C ARG A 189 2.47 6.77 15.15
N ALA A 190 3.22 5.73 14.78
CA ALA A 190 4.46 5.37 15.49
C ALA A 190 5.49 6.50 15.42
N TRP A 191 5.61 7.16 14.26
CA TRP A 191 6.50 8.31 14.07
C TRP A 191 6.10 9.51 14.95
N LEU A 192 4.79 9.81 15.07
CA LEU A 192 4.27 10.85 15.96
C LEU A 192 4.56 10.51 17.44
N VAL A 193 4.26 9.28 17.86
CA VAL A 193 4.50 8.82 19.24
C VAL A 193 5.98 8.90 19.62
N ALA A 194 6.88 8.51 18.71
CA ALA A 194 8.31 8.59 18.95
C ALA A 194 8.82 10.03 19.17
N ARG A 195 8.08 11.03 18.70
CA ARG A 195 8.41 12.47 18.82
C ARG A 195 7.59 13.19 19.91
N ASP A 196 6.64 12.50 20.55
CA ASP A 196 5.68 13.10 21.48
C ASP A 196 4.91 14.29 20.85
N GLU A 197 4.53 14.16 19.59
CA GLU A 197 3.84 15.21 18.84
C GLU A 197 2.42 14.80 18.41
N PRO A 198 1.45 15.74 18.43
CA PRO A 198 0.14 15.48 17.84
C PRO A 198 0.21 15.54 16.32
N HIS A 199 -0.80 14.94 15.67
CA HIS A 199 -0.99 15.09 14.24
C HIS A 199 -1.23 16.57 13.86
N SER A 200 -0.67 16.97 12.72
CA SER A 200 -1.10 18.11 11.92
C SER A 200 -0.82 17.81 10.45
N ALA A 201 -1.50 18.51 9.55
CA ALA A 201 -1.28 18.36 8.10
C ALA A 201 0.19 18.64 7.69
N SER A 202 0.85 19.63 8.31
CA SER A 202 2.26 19.94 8.03
C SER A 202 3.18 18.78 8.40
N ARG A 203 3.00 18.21 9.60
CA ARG A 203 3.81 17.07 10.06
C ARG A 203 3.58 15.84 9.21
N PHE A 204 2.35 15.60 8.78
CA PHE A 204 2.07 14.50 7.86
C PHE A 204 2.85 14.66 6.55
N ARG A 205 2.90 15.86 5.97
CA ARG A 205 3.69 16.15 4.77
C ARG A 205 5.19 15.99 5.02
N ASP A 206 5.69 16.51 6.14
CA ASP A 206 7.10 16.39 6.50
C ASP A 206 7.51 14.91 6.64
N TRP A 207 6.68 14.11 7.29
CA TRP A 207 6.90 12.67 7.42
C TRP A 207 6.93 11.98 6.05
N VAL A 208 5.95 12.23 5.17
CA VAL A 208 5.93 11.65 3.83
C VAL A 208 7.19 12.00 3.03
N ALA A 209 7.65 13.25 3.14
CA ALA A 209 8.77 13.76 2.37
C ALA A 209 10.15 13.30 2.88
N THR A 210 10.27 12.92 4.16
CA THR A 210 11.59 12.75 4.79
C THR A 210 11.80 11.44 5.54
N ASP A 211 10.75 10.86 6.11
CA ASP A 211 10.84 9.73 7.03
C ASP A 211 10.01 8.51 6.57
N TYR A 212 9.09 8.68 5.62
CA TYR A 212 8.22 7.60 5.18
C TYR A 212 8.99 6.56 4.37
N ILE A 213 9.01 5.34 4.91
CA ILE A 213 9.51 4.14 4.25
C ILE A 213 8.32 3.22 3.97
N ALA A 214 8.18 2.80 2.71
CA ALA A 214 7.18 1.82 2.36
C ALA A 214 7.58 0.45 2.92
N TYR A 215 6.93 0.00 4.00
CA TYR A 215 7.11 -1.33 4.59
C TYR A 215 8.59 -1.70 4.85
N TYR A 216 9.14 -2.75 4.21
CA TYR A 216 10.57 -3.13 4.29
C TYR A 216 11.44 -2.63 3.12
N TYR A 217 10.91 -1.77 2.25
CA TYR A 217 11.52 -1.43 0.95
C TYR A 217 12.61 -0.35 1.02
N GLU A 218 13.45 -0.36 2.06
CA GLU A 218 14.57 0.58 2.20
C GLU A 218 15.83 -0.17 2.59
N ALA A 219 16.81 -0.19 1.69
CA ALA A 219 18.09 -0.85 1.91
C ALA A 219 19.24 -0.04 1.32
N GLU A 220 20.36 -0.06 2.04
CA GLU A 220 21.62 0.46 1.54
C GLU A 220 22.45 -0.70 0.97
N ILE A 221 22.98 -0.51 -0.23
CA ILE A 221 23.75 -1.53 -0.94
C ILE A 221 25.14 -0.97 -1.26
N GLU A 222 26.17 -1.69 -0.82
CA GLU A 222 27.56 -1.33 -1.04
C GLU A 222 28.26 -2.46 -1.82
N PHE A 223 28.97 -2.10 -2.89
CA PHE A 223 29.84 -3.02 -3.60
C PHE A 223 30.86 -2.23 -4.42
N ASP A 224 32.03 -2.83 -4.63
CA ASP A 224 33.13 -2.22 -5.38
C ASP A 224 33.70 -3.21 -6.40
N PRO A 225 33.55 -2.94 -7.71
CA PRO A 225 34.27 -3.67 -8.75
C PRO A 225 35.79 -3.45 -8.67
N PRO A 226 36.61 -4.32 -9.29
CA PRO A 226 38.05 -4.14 -9.35
C PRO A 226 38.45 -2.74 -9.85
N GLU A 227 39.09 -1.94 -8.98
CA GLU A 227 39.41 -0.52 -9.25
C GLU A 227 40.29 -0.34 -10.49
N GLN A 228 41.23 -1.27 -10.68
CA GLN A 228 42.16 -1.23 -11.81
C GLN A 228 41.54 -1.70 -13.12
N GLY A 229 40.27 -2.09 -13.14
CA GLY A 229 39.65 -2.80 -14.25
C GLY A 229 40.06 -4.28 -14.27
N VAL A 230 39.60 -4.99 -15.29
CA VAL A 230 39.93 -6.41 -15.55
C VAL A 230 40.27 -6.59 -17.02
N ASP A 231 41.09 -7.58 -17.35
CA ASP A 231 41.37 -7.93 -18.74
C ASP A 231 40.24 -8.80 -19.34
N VAL A 232 40.07 -8.78 -20.65
CA VAL A 232 39.14 -9.71 -21.32
C VAL A 232 39.47 -11.16 -20.97
N GLY A 233 38.46 -11.90 -20.50
CA GLY A 233 38.61 -13.29 -20.06
C GLY A 233 39.16 -13.45 -18.65
N GLU A 234 39.45 -12.36 -17.92
CA GLU A 234 39.77 -12.42 -16.51
C GLU A 234 38.49 -12.65 -15.68
N ALA A 235 38.58 -13.60 -14.75
CA ALA A 235 37.47 -13.99 -13.89
C ALA A 235 37.50 -13.19 -12.58
N PHE A 236 36.37 -12.64 -12.17
CA PHE A 236 36.23 -11.96 -10.87
C PHE A 236 34.86 -12.19 -10.23
N THR A 237 34.76 -12.02 -8.91
CA THR A 237 33.50 -12.02 -8.16
C THR A 237 33.30 -10.66 -7.49
N LEU A 238 32.06 -10.32 -7.17
CA LEU A 238 31.72 -9.14 -6.39
C LEU A 238 31.18 -9.59 -5.02
N ARG A 239 31.59 -8.88 -3.97
CA ARG A 239 30.95 -8.96 -2.67
C ARG A 239 30.03 -7.76 -2.53
N VAL A 240 28.77 -8.04 -2.27
CA VAL A 240 27.74 -7.01 -2.13
C VAL A 240 27.24 -7.03 -0.70
N ARG A 241 27.46 -5.93 0.01
CA ARG A 241 26.94 -5.73 1.36
C ARG A 241 25.57 -5.06 1.26
N VAL A 242 24.60 -5.65 1.93
CA VAL A 242 23.21 -5.16 1.99
C VAL A 242 22.92 -4.84 3.45
N ILE A 243 22.45 -3.63 3.72
CA ILE A 243 22.09 -3.15 5.05
C ILE A 243 20.59 -2.81 5.05
N ASN A 244 19.82 -3.40 5.96
CA ASN A 244 18.41 -3.08 6.09
C ASN A 244 18.25 -1.70 6.76
N ARG A 245 17.74 -0.73 6.02
CA ARG A 245 17.50 0.64 6.49
C ARG A 245 16.01 0.91 6.78
N SER A 246 15.15 -0.08 6.53
CA SER A 246 13.73 -0.02 6.85
C SER A 246 13.45 -0.34 8.32
N THR A 247 12.19 -0.14 8.73
CA THR A 247 11.72 -0.47 10.09
C THR A 247 11.23 -1.92 10.23
N GLN A 248 11.11 -2.63 9.10
CA GLN A 248 10.57 -3.98 9.02
C GLN A 248 11.69 -4.96 8.62
N PRO A 249 11.62 -6.23 9.03
CA PRO A 249 12.62 -7.19 8.61
C PRO A 249 12.45 -7.56 7.13
N ILE A 250 13.55 -7.64 6.39
CA ILE A 250 13.55 -8.03 4.97
C ILE A 250 13.58 -9.55 4.87
N PRO A 251 12.57 -10.21 4.27
CA PRO A 251 12.55 -11.66 4.13
C PRO A 251 13.43 -12.10 2.95
N LEU A 252 14.71 -12.38 3.18
CA LEU A 252 15.63 -12.88 2.16
C LEU A 252 15.37 -14.36 1.89
N HIS A 253 15.21 -14.71 0.61
CA HIS A 253 14.96 -16.08 0.17
C HIS A 253 15.74 -16.41 -1.10
N CYS A 254 16.30 -17.62 -1.19
CA CYS A 254 17.12 -18.04 -2.31
C CYS A 254 16.31 -18.72 -3.44
N GLU A 255 15.07 -19.10 -3.15
CA GLU A 255 14.15 -19.69 -4.12
C GLU A 255 13.68 -18.62 -5.12
N ALA A 256 13.45 -19.02 -6.37
CA ALA A 256 12.89 -18.12 -7.37
C ALA A 256 11.40 -17.88 -7.08
N GLY A 257 10.92 -16.64 -7.24
CA GLY A 257 9.52 -16.28 -7.00
C GLY A 257 9.13 -16.14 -5.51
N ALA A 258 10.10 -16.18 -4.60
CA ALA A 258 9.85 -16.06 -3.16
C ALA A 258 10.81 -15.07 -2.50
N GLY A 259 10.26 -14.27 -1.58
CA GLY A 259 10.97 -13.32 -0.75
C GLY A 259 11.71 -12.25 -1.53
N VAL A 260 12.78 -11.74 -0.91
CA VAL A 260 13.62 -10.68 -1.43
C VAL A 260 14.97 -11.25 -1.85
N ARG A 261 15.45 -10.81 -3.00
CA ARG A 261 16.74 -11.22 -3.58
C ARG A 261 17.56 -10.02 -4.01
N LEU A 262 18.89 -10.18 -4.04
CA LEU A 262 19.78 -9.22 -4.67
C LEU A 262 19.67 -9.36 -6.19
N SER A 263 19.37 -8.27 -6.88
CA SER A 263 19.49 -8.15 -8.32
C SER A 263 20.79 -7.42 -8.69
N MET A 264 21.63 -8.07 -9.49
CA MET A 264 22.70 -7.37 -10.21
C MET A 264 22.34 -7.25 -11.69
N ARG A 265 22.32 -6.01 -12.14
CA ARG A 265 22.09 -5.60 -13.52
C ARG A 265 23.40 -5.12 -14.12
N LEU A 266 23.73 -5.60 -15.31
CA LEU A 266 24.96 -5.28 -16.02
C LEU A 266 24.63 -4.83 -17.45
N ARG A 267 25.12 -3.65 -17.85
CA ARG A 267 25.07 -3.19 -19.25
C ARG A 267 26.38 -2.55 -19.67
N ALA A 268 26.73 -2.62 -20.96
CA ALA A 268 27.79 -1.79 -21.51
C ALA A 268 27.28 -0.35 -21.68
N VAL A 269 28.09 0.65 -21.31
CA VAL A 269 27.68 2.08 -21.27
C VAL A 269 27.27 2.59 -22.66
N ASN A 270 27.96 2.17 -23.71
CA ASN A 270 27.71 2.58 -25.09
C ASN A 270 26.81 1.61 -25.87
N SER A 271 26.17 0.67 -25.17
CA SER A 271 25.30 -0.31 -25.81
C SER A 271 23.83 0.09 -25.72
N ASN A 272 23.01 -0.51 -26.58
CA ASN A 272 21.56 -0.40 -26.51
C ASN A 272 21.08 -0.76 -25.08
N PRO A 273 20.22 0.05 -24.43
CA PRO A 273 19.65 -0.24 -23.11
C PRO A 273 19.04 -1.65 -22.99
N HIS A 274 18.59 -2.24 -24.09
CA HIS A 274 18.02 -3.58 -24.13
C HIS A 274 19.05 -4.71 -23.96
N ASN A 275 20.36 -4.44 -24.04
CA ASN A 275 21.44 -5.42 -23.77
C ASN A 275 21.76 -5.52 -22.28
N LEU A 276 20.72 -5.59 -21.44
CA LEU A 276 20.81 -5.74 -20.00
C LEU A 276 20.97 -7.21 -19.63
N ARG A 277 22.03 -7.54 -18.90
CA ARG A 277 22.17 -8.84 -18.24
C ARG A 277 21.79 -8.70 -16.79
N GLU A 278 20.73 -9.38 -16.39
CA GLU A 278 20.22 -9.35 -15.02
C GLU A 278 20.36 -10.72 -14.37
N ARG A 279 20.83 -10.76 -13.12
CA ARG A 279 21.00 -11.98 -12.35
C ARG A 279 20.54 -11.76 -10.91
N ARG A 280 19.94 -12.80 -10.34
CA ARG A 280 19.46 -12.83 -8.95
C ARG A 280 20.44 -13.61 -8.07
N PHE A 281 20.72 -13.08 -6.88
CA PHE A 281 21.63 -13.66 -5.89
C PHE A 281 20.96 -13.73 -4.52
N CYS A 282 21.42 -14.67 -3.71
CA CYS A 282 21.00 -14.86 -2.33
C CYS A 282 22.13 -15.59 -1.60
N ALA A 283 22.42 -15.16 -0.37
CA ALA A 283 23.39 -15.85 0.48
C ALA A 283 22.73 -16.98 1.27
N THR A 284 21.63 -16.68 1.96
CA THR A 284 20.88 -17.64 2.77
C THR A 284 19.43 -17.20 2.93
N ASN A 285 18.54 -18.14 3.26
CA ASN A 285 17.18 -17.84 3.67
C ASN A 285 17.20 -17.28 5.10
N MET A 286 16.78 -16.03 5.28
CA MET A 286 16.69 -15.40 6.60
C MET A 286 15.79 -14.18 6.59
N SER A 287 15.45 -13.70 7.78
CA SER A 287 14.80 -12.41 7.97
C SER A 287 15.85 -11.41 8.45
N LEU A 288 16.29 -10.50 7.59
CA LEU A 288 17.32 -9.50 7.91
C LEU A 288 16.67 -8.38 8.73
N ALA A 289 16.96 -8.30 10.03
CA ALA A 289 16.29 -7.35 10.92
C ALA A 289 16.69 -5.89 10.60
N ALA A 290 15.90 -4.93 11.09
CA ALA A 290 16.18 -3.51 10.91
C ALA A 290 17.58 -3.16 11.48
N GLY A 291 18.40 -2.49 10.67
CA GLY A 291 19.78 -2.13 11.02
C GLY A 291 20.82 -3.25 10.87
N GLU A 292 20.41 -4.50 10.60
CA GLU A 292 21.34 -5.59 10.31
C GLU A 292 21.87 -5.54 8.88
N GLN A 293 22.95 -6.29 8.65
CA GLN A 293 23.59 -6.38 7.35
C GLN A 293 23.95 -7.81 6.98
N ILE A 294 24.09 -8.06 5.68
CA ILE A 294 24.57 -9.32 5.13
C ILE A 294 25.51 -9.08 3.94
N GLU A 295 26.50 -9.95 3.78
CA GLU A 295 27.31 -10.01 2.57
C GLU A 295 26.81 -11.11 1.64
N ILE A 296 26.62 -10.77 0.37
CA ILE A 296 26.19 -11.68 -0.69
C ILE A 296 27.30 -11.71 -1.73
N GLU A 297 27.89 -12.88 -1.94
CA GLU A 297 28.87 -13.10 -2.99
C GLU A 297 28.16 -13.42 -4.31
N THR A 298 28.56 -12.75 -5.38
CA THR A 298 28.05 -13.03 -6.72
C THR A 298 28.76 -14.24 -7.33
N ASN A 299 28.13 -14.84 -8.33
CA ASN A 299 28.81 -15.75 -9.24
C ASN A 299 29.96 -15.03 -9.97
N THR A 300 30.92 -15.81 -10.44
CA THR A 300 32.02 -15.33 -11.27
C THR A 300 31.51 -14.65 -12.52
N TYR A 301 32.00 -13.43 -12.77
CA TYR A 301 31.87 -12.70 -14.01
C TYR A 301 33.07 -13.01 -14.91
N LEU A 302 32.78 -13.17 -16.19
CA LEU A 302 33.78 -13.42 -17.23
C LEU A 302 33.44 -12.55 -18.44
N MET A 303 34.18 -11.45 -18.62
CA MET A 303 33.87 -10.44 -19.63
C MET A 303 34.58 -10.78 -20.95
N GLN A 304 33.82 -10.87 -22.04
CA GLN A 304 34.33 -11.37 -23.34
C GLN A 304 34.65 -10.25 -24.33
N THR A 305 34.28 -9.00 -24.01
CA THR A 305 34.45 -7.86 -24.90
C THR A 305 34.98 -6.68 -24.10
N PRO A 306 35.96 -5.92 -24.64
CA PRO A 306 36.48 -4.75 -23.98
C PRO A 306 35.44 -3.63 -23.96
N GLY A 307 35.55 -2.73 -22.99
CA GLY A 307 34.68 -1.57 -22.86
C GLY A 307 34.34 -1.21 -21.43
N THR A 308 33.49 -0.21 -21.29
CA THR A 308 33.02 0.28 -19.99
C THR A 308 31.65 -0.30 -19.68
N TYR A 309 31.53 -0.92 -18.51
CA TYR A 309 30.32 -1.58 -18.04
C TYR A 309 29.77 -0.88 -16.80
N LEU A 310 28.46 -0.71 -16.75
CA LEU A 310 27.74 -0.25 -15.57
C LEU A 310 27.13 -1.46 -14.86
N PHE A 311 27.55 -1.65 -13.62
CA PHE A 311 26.91 -2.54 -12.66
C PHE A 311 25.92 -1.74 -11.84
N THR A 312 24.73 -2.27 -11.69
CA THR A 312 23.65 -1.69 -10.91
C THR A 312 23.13 -2.76 -9.96
N ALA A 313 23.15 -2.47 -8.67
CA ALA A 313 22.66 -3.36 -7.62
C ALA A 313 21.37 -2.80 -7.02
N ASP A 314 20.41 -3.69 -6.79
CA ASP A 314 19.11 -3.39 -6.21
C ASP A 314 18.56 -4.64 -5.49
N LEU A 315 17.59 -4.47 -4.62
CA LEU A 315 16.80 -5.59 -4.09
C LEU A 315 15.49 -5.71 -4.85
N VAL A 316 15.01 -6.94 -4.99
CA VAL A 316 13.74 -7.24 -5.66
C VAL A 316 12.92 -8.16 -4.79
N ASP A 317 11.67 -7.78 -4.57
CA ASP A 317 10.65 -8.62 -3.96
C ASP A 317 10.04 -9.50 -5.05
N GLU A 318 10.44 -10.77 -5.07
CA GLU A 318 10.04 -11.76 -6.06
C GLU A 318 8.58 -12.17 -5.92
N ASN A 319 7.94 -11.96 -4.75
CA ASN A 319 6.52 -12.24 -4.58
C ASN A 319 5.64 -11.19 -5.27
N ARG A 320 6.14 -9.96 -5.39
CA ARG A 320 5.38 -8.82 -5.92
C ARG A 320 5.98 -8.24 -7.20
N GLU A 321 7.11 -8.77 -7.65
CA GLU A 321 7.88 -8.33 -8.83
C GLU A 321 8.20 -6.83 -8.80
N HIS A 322 8.56 -6.31 -7.62
CA HIS A 322 8.91 -4.90 -7.43
C HIS A 322 10.36 -4.76 -6.98
N PHE A 323 11.05 -3.78 -7.55
CA PHE A 323 12.35 -3.39 -7.04
C PHE A 323 12.19 -2.45 -5.84
N PHE A 324 13.17 -2.47 -4.95
CA PHE A 324 13.22 -1.55 -3.82
C PHE A 324 13.32 -0.10 -4.31
N ALA A 325 14.01 0.13 -5.42
CA ALA A 325 14.07 1.44 -6.06
C ALA A 325 12.68 1.97 -6.51
N ASP A 326 11.78 1.11 -6.97
CA ASP A 326 10.41 1.51 -7.33
C ASP A 326 9.59 1.96 -6.11
N MET A 327 10.05 1.60 -4.92
CA MET A 327 9.42 1.86 -3.63
C MET A 327 10.13 2.96 -2.82
N GLY A 328 11.15 3.61 -3.40
CA GLY A 328 11.83 4.78 -2.82
C GLY A 328 13.30 4.54 -2.43
N SER A 329 13.77 3.29 -2.39
CA SER A 329 15.15 2.98 -2.00
C SER A 329 16.16 3.49 -3.01
N VAL A 330 17.34 3.89 -2.54
CA VAL A 330 18.41 4.37 -3.42
C VAL A 330 19.07 3.18 -4.15
N ILE A 331 19.16 3.30 -5.48
CA ILE A 331 19.86 2.32 -6.31
C ILE A 331 21.37 2.59 -6.33
N THR A 332 22.18 1.53 -6.24
CA THR A 332 23.64 1.68 -6.26
C THR A 332 24.21 1.27 -7.60
N SER A 333 25.07 2.11 -8.18
CA SER A 333 25.75 1.80 -9.43
C SER A 333 27.25 2.08 -9.38
N ARG A 334 28.02 1.24 -10.07
CA ARG A 334 29.47 1.30 -10.20
C ARG A 334 29.90 0.96 -11.62
N THR A 335 31.01 1.53 -12.05
CA THR A 335 31.56 1.30 -13.37
C THR A 335 32.78 0.40 -13.30
N LEU A 336 32.91 -0.49 -14.28
CA LEU A 336 34.08 -1.34 -14.49
C LEU A 336 34.61 -1.12 -15.90
N VAL A 337 35.94 -1.02 -16.03
CA VAL A 337 36.63 -1.00 -17.33
C VAL A 337 37.17 -2.39 -17.61
N VAL A 338 36.83 -2.94 -18.78
CA VAL A 338 37.37 -4.20 -19.31
C VAL A 338 38.35 -3.86 -20.43
N ARG A 339 39.60 -4.31 -20.31
CA ARG A 339 40.71 -4.00 -21.22
C ARG A 339 40.97 -5.10 -22.25
#